data_AF-A0A6I4ICF0-F1
#
_entry.id   AF-A0A6I4ICF0-F1
#
_cell.length_a   1.000
_cell.length_b   1.000
_cell.length_c   1.000
_cell.angle_alpha   90.00
_cell.angle_beta   90.00
_cell.angle_gamma   90.00
#
_symmetry.space_group_name_H-M   'P 1'
#
loop_
_entity.id
_entity.type
_entity.pdbx_description
1 polymer ?
#
loop_
_entity_poly.entity_id
_entity_poly.type
_entity_poly.pdbx_seq_one_letter_code
_entity_poly.pdbx_strand_id
1 'polypeptide(L)'
;MTDLNEFECEMLDVLLEAFGVPDNLTRLQIMQLFNDDEALAYAMVRALLREGLVGISGNHGDYELPDRLVLMPKGERFLKEGGFMRRFKEEQKKPLEVGGTLAKLQQQNMKLQNLKLANEIEIGNFKRELQQGQTLKYLLFALVVVALILGFILGRTL
;
A
#
# COMPACT_ATOMS: atom_id res chain seq x y z
N MET A 1 5.01 10.10 -15.75
CA MET A 1 3.62 9.92 -15.28
C MET A 1 3.69 9.87 -13.78
N THR A 2 3.05 10.83 -13.11
CA THR A 2 2.82 10.70 -11.67
C THR A 2 1.94 9.49 -11.45
N ASP A 3 2.28 8.67 -10.47
CA ASP A 3 1.43 7.61 -9.93
C ASP A 3 0.22 8.26 -9.23
N LEU A 4 -0.67 8.88 -10.01
CA LEU A 4 -1.92 9.42 -9.50
C LEU A 4 -2.90 8.26 -9.34
N ASN A 5 -3.52 8.17 -8.18
CA ASN A 5 -4.59 7.22 -7.96
C ASN A 5 -5.91 7.71 -8.59
N GLU A 6 -6.94 6.85 -8.61
CA GLU A 6 -8.24 7.17 -9.22
C GLU A 6 -8.88 8.41 -8.60
N PHE A 7 -8.80 8.54 -7.28
CA PHE A 7 -9.35 9.67 -6.53
C PHE A 7 -8.62 10.98 -6.87
N GLU A 8 -7.29 10.96 -6.96
CA GLU A 8 -6.50 12.13 -7.35
C GLU A 8 -6.80 12.56 -8.80
N CYS A 9 -7.03 11.60 -9.71
CA CYS A 9 -7.46 11.90 -11.07
C CYS A 9 -8.84 12.56 -11.10
N GLU A 10 -9.80 12.05 -10.33
CA GLU A 10 -11.13 12.63 -10.19
C GLU A 10 -11.06 14.05 -9.61
N MET A 11 -10.26 14.25 -8.56
CA MET A 11 -10.07 15.57 -7.95
C MET A 11 -9.45 16.59 -8.92
N LEU A 12 -8.48 16.18 -9.73
CA LEU A 12 -7.87 17.05 -10.74
C LEU A 12 -8.86 17.43 -11.85
N ASP A 13 -9.71 16.49 -12.26
CA ASP A 13 -10.76 16.77 -13.23
C ASP A 13 -11.81 17.73 -12.65
N VAL A 14 -12.25 17.53 -11.39
CA VAL A 14 -13.16 18.45 -10.69
C VAL A 14 -12.54 19.85 -10.57
N LEU A 15 -11.25 19.94 -10.25
CA LEU A 15 -10.55 21.23 -10.18
C LEU A 15 -10.48 21.92 -11.56
N LEU A 16 -10.24 21.17 -12.64
CA LEU A 16 -10.23 21.71 -14.00
C LEU A 16 -11.63 22.15 -14.45
N GLU A 17 -12.67 21.39 -14.09
CA GLU A 17 -14.07 21.74 -14.36
C GLU A 17 -14.49 23.00 -13.60
N ALA A 18 -13.97 23.20 -12.39
CA ALA A 18 -14.28 24.37 -11.57
C ALA A 18 -13.85 25.71 -12.19
N PHE A 19 -12.91 25.71 -13.15
CA PHE A 19 -12.57 26.92 -13.91
C PHE A 19 -13.76 27.43 -14.73
N GLY A 20 -14.64 26.58 -15.27
CA GLY A 20 -15.92 27.01 -15.86
C GLY A 20 -15.87 28.29 -16.73
N VAL A 21 -16.73 29.27 -16.42
CA VAL A 21 -16.80 30.60 -17.06
C VAL A 21 -16.70 31.67 -15.97
N PRO A 22 -15.55 31.72 -15.28
CA PRO A 22 -14.39 32.45 -15.79
C PRO A 22 -13.11 31.62 -15.79
N ASP A 23 -12.25 31.71 -16.82
CA ASP A 23 -10.99 30.96 -16.97
C ASP A 23 -9.93 31.21 -15.87
N ASN A 24 -10.31 31.72 -14.69
CA ASN A 24 -9.46 31.89 -13.53
C ASN A 24 -10.13 31.40 -12.25
N LEU A 25 -9.31 30.88 -11.34
CA LEU A 25 -9.67 30.55 -9.98
C LEU A 25 -8.79 31.31 -9.00
N THR A 26 -9.39 31.92 -7.99
CA THR A 26 -8.68 32.57 -6.89
C THR A 26 -8.32 31.55 -5.80
N ARG A 27 -7.30 31.85 -4.99
CA ARG A 27 -6.93 31.03 -3.83
C ARG A 27 -8.13 30.65 -2.95
N LEU A 28 -9.03 31.59 -2.66
CA LEU A 28 -10.22 31.33 -1.84
C LEU A 28 -11.15 30.30 -2.49
N GLN A 29 -11.37 30.36 -3.79
CA GLN A 29 -12.21 29.39 -4.51
C GLN A 29 -11.56 28.02 -4.55
N ILE A 30 -10.23 27.96 -4.71
CA ILE A 30 -9.48 26.72 -4.62
C ILE A 30 -9.64 26.13 -3.22
N MET A 31 -9.40 26.89 -2.16
CA MET A 31 -9.56 26.42 -0.78
C MET A 31 -10.98 25.89 -0.50
N GLN A 32 -12.01 26.54 -1.02
CA GLN A 32 -13.40 26.06 -0.91
C GLN A 32 -13.63 24.70 -1.58
N LEU A 33 -13.02 24.45 -2.74
CA LEU A 33 -13.12 23.15 -3.43
C LEU A 33 -12.45 22.02 -2.63
N PHE A 34 -11.43 22.36 -1.85
CA PHE A 34 -10.65 21.41 -1.06
C PHE A 34 -11.04 21.40 0.42
N ASN A 35 -12.20 21.97 0.81
CA ASN A 35 -12.66 22.06 2.21
C ASN A 35 -11.60 22.63 3.17
N ASP A 36 -10.92 23.70 2.74
CA ASP A 36 -9.82 24.35 3.46
C ASP A 36 -8.57 23.47 3.72
N ASP A 37 -8.43 22.33 3.01
CA ASP A 37 -7.20 21.54 3.00
C ASP A 37 -6.16 22.15 2.04
N GLU A 38 -5.32 23.03 2.58
CA GLU A 38 -4.27 23.71 1.84
C GLU A 38 -3.21 22.75 1.28
N ALA A 39 -2.87 21.68 2.00
CA ALA A 39 -1.83 20.74 1.58
C ALA A 39 -2.28 19.95 0.35
N LEU A 40 -3.54 19.48 0.36
CA LEU A 40 -4.14 18.76 -0.75
C LEU A 40 -4.35 19.68 -1.96
N ALA A 41 -4.90 20.88 -1.75
CA ALA A 41 -5.07 21.89 -2.79
C ALA A 41 -3.73 22.22 -3.46
N TYR A 42 -2.70 22.43 -2.66
CA TYR A 42 -1.37 22.74 -3.15
C TYR A 42 -0.76 21.62 -4.01
N ALA A 43 -0.89 20.36 -3.55
CA ALA A 43 -0.42 19.21 -4.30
C ALA A 43 -1.09 19.08 -5.67
N MET A 44 -2.42 19.28 -5.73
CA MET A 44 -3.17 19.22 -6.99
C MET A 44 -2.83 20.38 -7.93
N VAL A 45 -2.70 21.60 -7.40
CA VAL A 45 -2.31 22.76 -8.20
C VAL A 45 -0.90 22.60 -8.77
N ARG A 46 0.05 22.11 -7.97
CA ARG A 46 1.41 21.76 -8.43
C ARG A 46 1.37 20.73 -9.56
N ALA A 47 0.51 19.72 -9.47
CA ALA A 47 0.35 18.72 -10.52
C ALA A 47 -0.15 19.35 -11.83
N LEU A 48 -1.20 20.19 -11.78
CA LEU A 48 -1.72 20.89 -12.95
C LEU A 48 -0.71 21.86 -13.58
N LEU A 49 0.06 22.57 -12.76
CA LEU A 49 1.11 23.47 -13.21
C LEU A 49 2.25 22.72 -13.91
N ARG A 50 2.68 21.59 -13.34
CA ARG A 50 3.74 20.75 -13.93
C ARG A 50 3.32 20.18 -15.29
N GLU A 51 2.05 19.80 -15.44
CA GLU A 51 1.51 19.33 -16.72
C GLU A 51 1.20 20.49 -17.70
N GLY A 52 1.32 21.74 -17.25
CA GLY A 52 1.08 22.96 -18.03
C GLY A 52 -0.38 23.14 -18.44
N LEU A 53 -1.31 22.59 -17.64
CA LEU A 53 -2.75 22.71 -17.88
C LEU A 53 -3.33 24.01 -17.32
N VAL A 54 -2.68 24.57 -16.30
CA VAL A 54 -2.99 25.86 -15.70
C VAL A 54 -1.72 26.70 -15.63
N GLY A 55 -1.87 28.02 -15.60
CA GLY A 55 -0.81 28.97 -15.32
C GLY A 55 -1.10 29.80 -14.08
N ILE A 56 -0.10 30.57 -13.65
CA ILE A 56 -0.20 31.44 -12.48
C ILE A 56 -0.30 32.89 -12.93
N SER A 57 -1.14 33.67 -12.27
CA SER A 57 -1.21 35.12 -12.43
C SER A 57 -1.20 35.80 -11.07
N GLY A 58 -0.19 36.64 -10.80
CA GLY A 58 -0.04 37.34 -9.51
C GLY A 58 1.22 36.93 -8.75
N ASN A 59 1.34 37.41 -7.51
CA ASN A 59 2.45 37.06 -6.62
C ASN A 59 2.12 35.75 -5.87
N HIS A 60 3.15 34.97 -5.58
CA HIS A 60 3.07 33.83 -4.68
C HIS A 60 4.46 33.51 -4.12
N GLY A 61 4.53 32.95 -2.91
CA GLY A 61 5.76 32.37 -2.38
C GLY A 61 6.12 31.05 -3.06
N ASP A 62 7.35 30.56 -2.89
CA ASP A 62 7.83 29.30 -3.48
C ASP A 62 7.07 28.04 -3.00
N TYR A 63 6.38 28.16 -1.86
CA TYR A 63 5.69 27.06 -1.17
C TYR A 63 4.21 27.34 -0.87
N GLU A 64 3.63 28.36 -1.49
CA GLU A 64 2.26 28.79 -1.20
C GLU A 64 1.34 28.59 -2.41
N LEU A 65 0.04 28.42 -2.12
CA LEU A 65 -0.99 28.44 -3.16
C LEU A 65 -0.95 29.78 -3.91
N PRO A 66 -0.93 29.75 -5.26
CA PRO A 66 -0.97 30.98 -6.04
C PRO A 66 -2.23 31.80 -5.77
N ASP A 67 -2.09 33.12 -5.77
CA ASP A 67 -3.22 34.05 -5.59
C ASP A 67 -4.32 33.82 -6.63
N ARG A 68 -3.91 33.54 -7.87
CA ARG A 68 -4.82 33.23 -8.97
C ARG A 68 -4.19 32.23 -9.93
N LEU A 69 -4.98 31.24 -10.30
CA LEU A 69 -4.72 30.32 -11.40
C LEU A 69 -5.51 30.72 -12.62
N VAL A 70 -4.96 30.47 -13.80
CA VAL A 70 -5.60 30.69 -15.09
C VAL A 70 -5.61 29.39 -15.87
N LEU A 71 -6.76 29.01 -16.41
CA LEU A 71 -6.88 27.84 -17.27
C LEU A 71 -6.16 28.12 -18.60
N MET A 72 -5.22 27.26 -18.96
CA MET A 72 -4.56 27.36 -20.26
C MET A 72 -5.40 26.68 -21.34
N PRO A 73 -5.29 27.08 -22.62
CA PRO A 73 -5.98 26.39 -23.73
C PRO A 73 -5.66 24.89 -23.81
N LYS A 74 -4.48 24.49 -23.31
CA LYS A 74 -4.09 23.08 -23.18
C LYS A 74 -4.95 22.34 -22.16
N GLY A 75 -5.27 22.97 -21.02
CA GLY A 75 -6.15 22.42 -19.99
C GLY A 75 -7.57 22.22 -20.50
N GLU A 76 -8.12 23.21 -21.22
CA GLU A 76 -9.46 23.10 -21.80
C GLU A 76 -9.56 21.96 -22.84
N ARG A 77 -8.55 21.83 -23.71
CA ARG A 77 -8.47 20.72 -24.67
C ARG A 77 -8.34 19.37 -23.96
N PHE A 78 -7.51 19.30 -22.92
CA PHE A 78 -7.31 18.10 -22.13
C PHE A 78 -8.62 17.63 -21.46
N LEU A 79 -9.41 18.55 -20.92
CA LEU A 79 -10.70 18.24 -20.33
C LEU A 79 -11.71 17.74 -21.39
N LYS A 80 -11.77 18.39 -22.56
CA LYS A 80 -12.59 17.92 -23.71
C LYS A 80 -12.18 16.55 -24.23
N GLU A 81 -10.90 16.22 -24.10
CA GLU A 81 -10.34 14.90 -24.33
C GLU A 81 -10.59 13.94 -23.16
N GLY A 82 -11.56 14.18 -22.26
CA GLY A 82 -11.94 13.23 -21.21
C GLY A 82 -11.05 13.21 -19.96
N GLY A 83 -10.15 14.18 -19.80
CA GLY A 83 -9.48 14.45 -18.54
C GLY A 83 -8.46 13.40 -18.07
N PHE A 84 -8.08 13.50 -16.81
CA PHE A 84 -7.21 12.56 -16.12
C PHE A 84 -7.87 11.19 -16.00
N MET A 85 -9.18 11.14 -15.76
CA MET A 85 -9.93 9.88 -15.62
C MET A 85 -9.96 9.04 -16.90
N ARG A 86 -10.08 9.64 -18.09
CA ARG A 86 -9.99 8.85 -19.34
C ARG A 86 -8.59 8.30 -19.55
N ARG A 87 -7.54 9.10 -19.31
CA ARG A 87 -6.15 8.65 -19.46
C ARG A 87 -5.82 7.52 -18.49
N PHE A 88 -6.26 7.63 -17.23
CA PHE A 88 -6.11 6.59 -16.23
C PHE A 88 -6.81 5.29 -16.66
N LYS A 89 -8.04 5.38 -17.17
CA LYS A 89 -8.77 4.21 -17.71
C LYS A 89 -8.10 3.61 -18.95
N GLU A 90 -7.51 4.43 -19.81
CA GLU A 90 -6.76 3.95 -20.98
C GLU A 90 -5.46 3.26 -20.60
N GLU A 91 -4.77 3.74 -19.57
CA GLU A 91 -3.59 3.08 -18.99
C GLU A 91 -3.94 1.74 -18.35
N GLN A 92 -5.06 1.66 -17.63
CA GLN A 92 -5.58 0.38 -17.11
C GLN A 92 -6.03 -0.58 -18.22
N LYS A 93 -6.55 -0.06 -19.34
CA LYS A 93 -7.01 -0.85 -20.49
C LYS A 93 -5.88 -1.33 -21.38
N LYS A 94 -4.70 -0.69 -21.35
CA LYS A 94 -3.53 -1.25 -22.02
C LYS A 94 -3.33 -2.64 -21.42
N PRO A 95 -3.40 -3.71 -22.24
CA PRO A 95 -3.01 -5.01 -21.75
C PRO A 95 -1.58 -4.82 -21.25
N LEU A 96 -1.39 -4.91 -19.94
CA LEU A 96 -0.08 -5.10 -19.35
C LEU A 96 0.60 -6.15 -20.24
N GLU A 97 1.87 -5.98 -20.57
CA GLU A 97 2.64 -7.08 -21.17
C GLU A 97 2.79 -8.16 -20.08
N VAL A 98 1.69 -8.91 -19.85
CA VAL A 98 1.45 -9.79 -18.69
C VAL A 98 2.43 -10.97 -18.69
N GLY A 99 3.14 -11.22 -19.79
CA GLY A 99 4.13 -12.29 -19.89
C GLY A 99 5.25 -12.18 -18.85
N GLY A 100 5.75 -10.98 -18.56
CA GLY A 100 6.85 -10.80 -17.60
C GLY A 100 6.40 -10.76 -16.14
N THR A 101 5.30 -10.07 -15.85
CA THR A 101 4.83 -9.83 -14.48
C THR A 101 4.09 -11.03 -13.91
N LEU A 102 3.29 -11.73 -14.72
CA LEU A 102 2.59 -12.94 -14.28
C LEU A 102 3.56 -14.12 -14.11
N ALA A 103 4.57 -14.23 -14.97
CA ALA A 103 5.66 -15.19 -14.79
C ALA A 103 6.45 -14.92 -13.51
N LYS A 104 6.76 -13.65 -13.20
CA LYS A 104 7.40 -13.28 -11.92
C LYS A 104 6.53 -13.59 -10.71
N LEU A 105 5.24 -13.29 -10.77
CA LEU A 105 4.29 -13.62 -9.69
C LEU A 105 4.12 -15.13 -9.51
N GLN A 106 4.08 -15.89 -10.61
CA GLN A 106 4.03 -17.36 -10.56
C GLN A 106 5.33 -17.94 -9.98
N GLN A 107 6.48 -17.40 -10.36
CA GLN A 107 7.78 -17.76 -9.81
C GLN A 107 7.88 -17.43 -8.32
N GLN A 108 7.37 -16.26 -7.89
CA GLN A 108 7.32 -15.87 -6.48
C GLN A 108 6.40 -16.78 -5.67
N ASN A 109 5.21 -17.12 -6.18
CA ASN A 109 4.29 -18.06 -5.53
C ASN A 109 4.91 -19.45 -5.35
N MET A 110 5.60 -19.96 -6.37
CA MET A 110 6.28 -21.26 -6.30
C MET A 110 7.42 -21.23 -5.26
N LYS A 111 8.19 -20.13 -5.20
CA LYS A 111 9.23 -19.93 -4.19
C LYS A 111 8.66 -19.87 -2.78
N LEU A 112 7.55 -19.15 -2.59
CA LEU A 112 6.83 -19.07 -1.31
C LEU A 112 6.29 -20.43 -0.88
N GLN A 113 5.74 -21.21 -1.80
CA GLN A 113 5.23 -22.55 -1.51
C GLN A 113 6.36 -23.50 -1.08
N ASN A 114 7.51 -23.44 -1.75
CA ASN A 114 8.69 -24.24 -1.37
C ASN A 114 9.23 -23.83 0.02
N LEU A 115 9.27 -22.54 0.33
CA LEU A 115 9.67 -22.06 1.66
C LEU A 115 8.69 -22.52 2.74
N LYS A 116 7.38 -22.50 2.47
CA LYS A 116 6.37 -23.04 3.40
C LYS A 116 6.58 -24.54 3.64
N LEU A 117 6.76 -25.32 2.58
CA LEU A 117 7.04 -26.76 2.69
C LEU A 117 8.32 -27.03 3.49
N ALA A 118 9.39 -26.27 3.24
CA ALA A 118 10.64 -26.40 3.98
C ALA A 118 10.45 -26.09 5.48
N ASN A 119 9.76 -25.00 5.80
CA ASN A 119 9.47 -24.62 7.18
C ASN A 119 8.57 -25.66 7.88
N GLU A 120 7.56 -26.22 7.19
CA GLU A 120 6.71 -27.27 7.76
C GLU A 120 7.50 -28.54 8.08
N ILE A 121 8.44 -28.92 7.22
CA ILE A 121 9.36 -30.05 7.48
C ILE A 121 10.24 -29.75 8.69
N GLU A 122 10.80 -28.54 8.78
CA GLU A 122 11.66 -28.13 9.88
C GLU A 122 10.91 -28.12 11.22
N ILE A 123 9.69 -27.58 11.24
CA ILE A 123 8.79 -27.64 12.41
C ILE A 123 8.47 -29.08 12.80
N GLY A 124 8.24 -29.95 11.81
CA GLY A 124 8.02 -31.39 12.05
C GLY A 124 9.22 -32.06 12.71
N ASN A 125 10.44 -31.72 12.29
CA ASN A 125 11.68 -32.25 12.86
C ASN A 125 11.89 -31.73 14.29
N PHE A 126 11.71 -30.43 14.54
CA PHE A 126 11.78 -29.87 15.90
C PHE A 126 10.77 -30.51 16.85
N LYS A 127 9.54 -30.77 16.37
CA LYS A 127 8.52 -31.45 17.19
C LYS A 127 8.93 -32.88 17.56
N ARG A 128 9.58 -33.62 16.65
CA ARG A 128 10.08 -34.96 16.92
C ARG A 128 11.23 -34.96 17.92
N GLU A 129 12.17 -34.03 17.80
CA GLU A 129 13.27 -33.87 18.77
C GLU A 129 12.74 -33.54 20.18
N LEU A 130 11.76 -32.65 20.27
CA LEU A 130 11.11 -32.32 21.55
C LEU A 130 10.38 -33.54 22.15
N GLN A 131 9.70 -34.34 21.34
CA GLN A 131 9.02 -35.54 21.82
C GLN A 131 10.00 -36.62 22.30
N GLN A 132 11.13 -36.80 21.63
CA GLN A 132 12.18 -37.72 22.06
C GLN A 132 12.82 -37.28 23.38
N GLY A 133 13.08 -35.97 23.54
CA GLY A 133 13.59 -35.41 24.79
C GLY A 133 12.60 -35.49 25.96
N GLN A 134 11.30 -35.29 25.71
CA GLN A 134 10.27 -35.37 26.75
C GLN A 134 10.00 -36.81 27.21
N THR A 135 9.92 -37.77 26.29
CA THR A 135 9.66 -39.18 26.60
C THR A 135 10.73 -39.78 27.53
N LEU A 136 12.01 -39.49 27.27
CA LEU A 136 13.10 -39.92 28.16
C LEU A 136 13.00 -39.31 29.56
N LYS A 137 12.66 -38.02 29.66
CA LYS A 137 12.47 -37.34 30.96
C LYS A 137 11.32 -37.94 31.76
N TYR A 138 10.19 -38.23 31.12
CA TYR A 138 9.04 -38.87 31.78
C TYR A 138 9.38 -40.30 32.24
N LEU A 139 10.13 -41.06 31.44
CA LEU A 139 10.54 -42.42 31.78
C LEU A 139 11.50 -42.43 32.99
N LEU A 140 12.49 -41.53 32.99
CA LEU A 140 13.39 -41.32 34.13
C LEU A 140 12.63 -40.89 35.40
N PHE A 141 11.69 -39.95 35.27
CA PHE A 141 10.88 -39.51 36.40
C PHE A 141 10.02 -40.64 36.97
N ALA A 142 9.40 -41.45 36.10
CA ALA A 142 8.64 -42.63 36.51
C ALA A 142 9.50 -43.64 37.28
N LEU A 143 10.73 -43.91 36.82
CA LEU A 143 11.67 -44.79 37.54
C LEU A 143 12.01 -44.28 38.94
N VAL A 144 12.26 -42.97 39.09
CA VAL A 144 12.55 -42.36 40.40
C VAL A 144 11.35 -42.48 41.34
N VAL A 145 10.14 -42.23 40.84
CA VAL A 145 8.90 -42.37 41.63
C VAL A 145 8.71 -43.82 42.08
N VAL A 146 8.92 -44.80 41.20
CA VAL A 146 8.82 -46.22 41.54
C VAL A 146 9.86 -46.62 42.59
N ALA A 147 11.11 -46.16 42.46
CA ALA A 147 12.17 -46.43 43.43
C ALA A 147 11.85 -45.83 44.82
N LEU A 148 11.28 -44.63 44.87
CA LEU A 148 10.84 -43.99 46.12
C LEU A 148 9.71 -44.76 46.80
N ILE A 149 8.72 -45.23 46.02
CA ILE A 149 7.61 -46.03 46.54
C ILE A 149 8.13 -47.36 47.12
N LEU A 150 9.02 -48.04 46.39
CA LEU A 150 9.63 -49.30 46.86
C LEU A 150 10.48 -49.08 48.12
N GLY A 151 11.29 -48.02 48.16
CA GLY A 151 12.09 -47.68 49.33
C GLY A 151 11.23 -47.34 50.55
N PHE A 152 10.11 -46.63 50.37
CA PHE A 152 9.17 -46.31 51.43
C PHE A 152 8.47 -47.56 52.00
N ILE A 153 8.07 -48.50 51.13
CA ILE A 153 7.44 -49.75 51.56
C ILE A 153 8.45 -50.61 52.35
N LEU A 154 9.66 -50.80 51.80
CA LEU A 154 10.72 -51.59 52.45
C LEU A 154 11.14 -50.99 53.79
N GLY A 155 11.30 -49.66 53.87
CA GLY A 155 11.65 -48.97 55.11
C GLY A 155 10.54 -48.94 56.16
N ARG A 156 9.28 -49.21 55.78
CA ARG A 156 8.16 -49.34 56.72
C ARG A 156 7.99 -50.77 57.25
N THR A 157 8.42 -51.76 56.47
CA THR A 157 8.32 -53.18 56.83
C THR A 157 9.50 -53.70 57.64
N LEU A 158 10.64 -52.99 57.62
CA LEU A 158 11.84 -53.26 58.43
C LEU A 158 11.76 -52.52 59.77
#